data_AF-A0A0G4LTC3-F1
#
_entry.id   AF-A0A0G4LTC3-F1
#
_cell.length_a   1.000
_cell.length_b   1.000
_cell.length_c   1.000
_cell.angle_alpha   90.00
_cell.angle_beta   90.00
_cell.angle_gamma   90.00
#
_symmetry.space_group_name_H-M   'P 1'
#
loop_
_entity.id
_entity.type
_entity.pdbx_description
1 polymer ?
#
loop_
_entity_poly.entity_id
_entity_poly.type
_entity_poly.pdbx_seq_one_letter_code
_entity_poly.pdbx_strand_id
1 'polypeptide(L)'
;KGSASITPHDQYSSSIGVLGCKINTNRVAYWPGAPGCDDLCVKVSHGGRSLNLLRIDSSAGAHDISYDAWNYLAFGSSATDAPHMGGG
;
A
#
# COMPACT_ATOMS: atom_id res chain seq x y z
N LYS A 1 12.29 12.14 -2.31
CA LYS A 1 10.92 12.48 -1.87
C LYS A 1 10.14 12.94 -3.09
N GLY A 2 8.99 12.35 -3.38
CA GLY A 2 8.13 12.70 -4.51
C GLY A 2 6.67 12.54 -4.12
N SER A 3 5.77 13.01 -4.97
CA SER A 3 4.32 12.81 -4.84
C SER A 3 3.82 11.86 -5.92
N ALA A 4 2.84 11.03 -5.58
CA ALA A 4 2.14 10.14 -6.50
C ALA A 4 0.67 10.09 -6.11
N SER A 5 -0.20 9.88 -7.10
CA SER A 5 -1.57 9.45 -6.83
C SER A 5 -1.54 7.99 -6.39
N ILE A 6 -2.23 7.67 -5.29
CA ILE A 6 -2.19 6.34 -4.67
C ILE A 6 -3.62 5.82 -4.55
N THR A 7 -3.83 4.61 -5.06
CA THR A 7 -5.12 3.93 -5.10
C THR A 7 -5.16 2.72 -4.16
N PRO A 8 -6.35 2.32 -3.68
CA PRO A 8 -6.48 1.11 -2.87
C PRO A 8 -6.38 -0.15 -3.74
N HIS A 9 -5.54 -1.09 -3.34
CA HIS A 9 -5.42 -2.41 -3.96
C HIS A 9 -6.40 -3.41 -3.30
N ASP A 10 -7.22 -4.09 -4.10
CA ASP A 10 -8.29 -4.97 -3.63
C ASP A 10 -7.78 -6.37 -3.22
N GLN A 11 -6.80 -6.91 -3.95
CA GLN A 11 -6.34 -8.28 -3.75
C GLN A 11 -4.89 -8.37 -3.27
N TYR A 12 -4.60 -9.31 -2.39
CA TYR A 12 -3.21 -9.59 -2.03
C TYR A 12 -2.51 -10.36 -3.14
N SER A 13 -1.38 -9.82 -3.62
CA SER A 13 -0.42 -10.51 -4.47
C SER A 13 1.01 -10.24 -4.00
N SER A 14 1.94 -11.07 -4.47
CA SER A 14 3.36 -11.00 -4.09
C SER A 14 4.21 -11.63 -5.20
N SER A 15 5.07 -10.84 -5.85
CA SER A 15 6.01 -11.33 -6.87
C SER A 15 7.38 -11.70 -6.31
N ILE A 16 7.64 -11.37 -5.03
CA ILE A 16 8.91 -11.68 -4.35
C ILE A 16 8.78 -12.78 -3.29
N GLY A 17 7.66 -13.52 -3.28
CA GLY A 17 7.47 -14.70 -2.44
C GLY A 17 7.17 -14.43 -0.97
N VAL A 18 6.75 -13.20 -0.61
CA VAL A 18 6.22 -12.93 0.74
C VAL A 18 4.93 -13.72 0.95
N LEU A 19 4.87 -14.45 2.07
CA LEU A 19 3.68 -15.20 2.48
C LEU A 19 2.74 -14.27 3.27
N GLY A 20 1.51 -14.11 2.81
CA GLY A 20 0.52 -13.23 3.45
C GLY A 20 0.27 -13.56 4.92
N CYS A 21 0.38 -14.83 5.31
CA CYS A 21 0.23 -15.28 6.71
C CYS A 21 1.41 -14.93 7.63
N LYS A 22 2.51 -14.38 7.08
CA LYS A 22 3.72 -14.01 7.84
C LYS A 22 3.89 -12.50 8.00
N ILE A 23 3.02 -11.70 7.39
CA ILE A 23 3.10 -10.25 7.42
C ILE A 23 1.74 -9.64 7.72
N ASN A 24 1.76 -8.33 7.98
CA ASN A 24 0.53 -7.55 8.01
C ASN A 24 0.14 -7.15 6.58
N THR A 25 -0.82 -7.86 5.98
CA THR A 25 -1.32 -7.59 4.61
C THR A 25 -2.08 -6.26 4.51
N ASN A 26 -2.39 -5.60 5.64
CA ASN A 26 -2.94 -4.25 5.67
C ASN A 26 -1.85 -3.17 5.59
N ARG A 27 -0.56 -3.54 5.45
CA ARG A 27 0.58 -2.61 5.41
C ARG A 27 1.54 -2.95 4.27
N VAL A 28 1.01 -3.10 3.06
CA VAL A 28 1.79 -3.46 1.87
C VAL A 28 1.59 -2.49 0.71
N ALA A 29 2.52 -2.54 -0.25
CA ALA A 29 2.67 -1.63 -1.37
C ALA A 29 2.87 -2.38 -2.71
N TYR A 30 2.28 -1.83 -3.78
CA TYR A 30 2.25 -2.33 -5.16
C TYR A 30 2.61 -1.20 -6.13
N TRP A 31 3.90 -1.02 -6.45
CA TRP A 31 4.37 0.15 -7.22
C TRP A 31 4.48 -0.17 -8.71
N PRO A 32 4.65 0.82 -9.60
CA PRO A 32 4.97 0.53 -10.98
C PRO A 32 6.31 -0.23 -11.08
N GLY A 33 6.29 -1.36 -11.77
CA GLY A 33 7.48 -2.21 -11.98
C GLY A 33 7.82 -3.12 -10.80
N ALA A 34 8.80 -4.01 -11.03
CA ALA A 34 9.19 -5.02 -10.06
C ALA A 34 9.82 -4.42 -8.80
N PRO A 35 9.58 -4.98 -7.60
CA PRO A 35 10.30 -4.59 -6.39
C PRO A 35 11.81 -4.81 -6.54
N GLY A 36 12.60 -3.83 -6.09
CA GLY A 36 14.06 -3.90 -6.02
C GLY A 36 14.57 -4.17 -4.60
N CYS A 37 15.88 -4.35 -4.45
CA CYS A 37 16.48 -4.62 -3.14
C CYS A 37 16.41 -3.42 -2.17
N ASP A 38 16.43 -2.19 -2.71
CA ASP A 38 16.55 -0.97 -1.93
C ASP A 38 15.21 -0.24 -1.68
N ASP A 39 14.11 -0.76 -2.24
CA ASP A 39 12.80 -0.11 -2.18
C ASP A 39 11.68 -1.00 -1.59
N LEU A 40 12.07 -2.03 -0.85
CA LEU A 40 11.14 -2.92 -0.13
C LEU A 40 10.41 -2.21 1.01
N CYS A 41 11.06 -1.23 1.67
CA CYS A 41 10.48 -0.51 2.80
C CYS A 41 10.19 0.93 2.39
N VAL A 42 8.91 1.26 2.17
CA VAL A 42 8.49 2.60 1.71
C VAL A 42 7.70 3.33 2.77
N LYS A 43 8.00 4.62 2.98
CA LYS A 43 7.19 5.50 3.81
C LYS A 43 6.27 6.33 2.93
N VAL A 44 4.97 6.22 3.17
CA VAL A 44 3.92 7.02 2.52
C VAL A 44 3.30 7.97 3.53
N SER A 45 2.91 9.16 3.12
CA SER A 45 2.31 10.15 4.01
C SER A 45 1.23 10.95 3.28
N HIS A 46 0.13 11.23 3.99
CA HIS A 46 -1.00 12.01 3.49
C HIS A 46 -1.70 12.70 4.68
N GLY A 47 -2.04 13.98 4.54
CA GLY A 47 -2.80 14.73 5.55
C GLY A 47 -2.22 14.68 6.97
N GLY A 48 -0.88 14.68 7.13
CA GLY A 48 -0.21 14.59 8.44
C GLY A 48 -0.08 13.17 9.01
N ARG A 49 -0.66 12.16 8.36
CA ARG A 49 -0.53 10.74 8.72
C ARG A 49 0.58 10.10 7.90
N SER A 50 1.23 9.08 8.44
CA SER A 50 2.24 8.32 7.71
C SER A 50 2.23 6.84 8.07
N LEU A 51 2.53 5.99 7.09
CA LEU A 51 2.70 4.55 7.24
C LEU A 51 4.04 4.11 6.63
N ASN A 52 4.64 3.10 7.22
CA ASN A 52 5.69 2.31 6.57
C ASN A 52 5.02 1.06 5.99
N LEU A 53 5.28 0.78 4.71
CA LEU A 53 4.67 -0.30 3.95
C LEU A 53 5.76 -1.19 3.36
N LEU A 54 5.47 -2.48 3.28
CA LEU A 54 6.32 -3.45 2.60
C LEU A 54 5.91 -3.52 1.13
N ARG A 55 6.78 -3.10 0.20
CA ARG A 55 6.59 -3.27 -1.24
C ARG A 55 6.88 -4.73 -1.59
N ILE A 56 5.83 -5.46 -1.96
CA ILE A 56 5.91 -6.91 -2.20
C ILE A 56 5.57 -7.29 -3.64
N ASP A 57 5.03 -6.35 -4.40
CA ASP A 57 4.63 -6.63 -5.76
C ASP A 57 4.60 -5.36 -6.60
N SER A 58 4.28 -5.55 -7.88
CA SER A 58 4.03 -4.50 -8.85
C SER A 58 2.55 -4.29 -9.07
N SER A 59 2.19 -3.05 -9.40
CA SER A 59 0.91 -2.73 -10.03
C SER A 59 1.13 -2.41 -11.51
N ALA A 60 0.07 -2.51 -12.32
CA ALA A 60 0.06 -2.31 -13.77
C ALA A 60 0.23 -0.82 -14.18
N GLY A 61 1.25 -0.15 -13.63
CA GLY A 61 1.57 1.26 -13.88
C GLY A 61 1.05 2.23 -12.81
N ALA A 62 0.29 1.77 -11.82
CA ALA A 62 -0.20 2.58 -10.71
C ALA A 62 0.67 2.42 -9.45
N HIS A 63 0.48 3.33 -8.50
CA HIS A 63 0.95 3.13 -7.12
C HIS A 63 -0.24 2.72 -6.28
N ASP A 64 -0.31 1.47 -5.89
CA ASP A 64 -1.37 0.99 -5.01
C ASP A 64 -0.82 0.57 -3.67
N ILE A 65 -1.63 0.71 -2.64
CA ILE A 65 -1.35 0.18 -1.30
C ILE A 65 -2.53 -0.67 -0.88
N SER A 66 -2.32 -1.59 0.08
CA SER A 66 -3.43 -2.34 0.67
C SER A 66 -4.58 -1.40 1.06
N TYR A 67 -5.83 -1.79 0.75
CA TYR A 67 -7.01 -0.96 0.98
C TYR A 67 -7.06 -0.34 2.39
N ASP A 68 -6.71 -1.10 3.43
CA ASP A 68 -6.64 -0.59 4.80
C ASP A 68 -5.63 0.56 5.00
N ALA A 69 -4.44 0.45 4.40
CA ALA A 69 -3.42 1.50 4.47
C ALA A 69 -3.91 2.78 3.78
N TRP A 70 -4.58 2.64 2.63
CA TRP A 70 -5.20 3.76 1.92
C TRP A 70 -6.29 4.43 2.76
N ASN A 71 -7.21 3.64 3.33
CA ASN A 71 -8.30 4.14 4.16
C ASN A 71 -7.78 4.88 5.40
N TYR A 72 -6.77 4.33 6.07
CA TYR A 72 -6.15 4.98 7.22
C TYR A 72 -5.45 6.29 6.86
N LEU A 73 -4.73 6.35 5.74
CA LEU A 73 -4.05 7.58 5.32
C LEU A 73 -5.04 8.69 4.93
N ALA A 74 -6.13 8.35 4.26
CA ALA A 74 -7.15 9.30 3.85
C ALA A 74 -8.04 9.75 5.02
N PHE A 75 -8.56 8.80 5.79
CA PHE A 75 -9.65 9.04 6.76
C PHE A 75 -9.24 8.89 8.23
N GLY A 76 -8.09 8.25 8.51
CA GLY A 76 -7.59 8.06 9.86
C GLY A 76 -8.13 6.83 10.60
N SER A 77 -8.88 5.96 9.92
CA SER A 77 -9.44 4.73 10.47
C SER A 77 -9.07 3.51 9.62
N SER A 78 -9.10 2.32 10.22
CA SER A 78 -8.97 1.07 9.48
C SER A 78 -10.18 0.86 8.55
N ALA A 79 -9.95 0.23 7.40
CA ALA A 79 -11.03 -0.17 6.50
C ALA A 79 -11.92 -1.28 7.11
N THR A 80 -11.42 -2.04 8.09
CA THR A 80 -12.24 -3.03 8.82
C THR A 80 -13.21 -2.37 9.78
N ASP A 81 -12.89 -1.16 10.25
CA ASP A 81 -13.70 -0.43 11.22
C ASP A 81 -14.65 0.56 10.52
N ALA A 82 -14.15 1.30 9.53
CA ALA A 82 -14.90 2.30 8.77
C ALA A 82 -14.42 2.33 7.30
N PRO A 83 -14.97 1.47 6.43
CA PRO A 83 -14.60 1.40 5.02
C PRO A 83 -15.10 2.62 4.24
N HIS A 84 -14.29 3.09 3.28
CA HIS A 84 -14.63 4.21 2.39
C HIS A 84 -14.37 3.83 0.93
N MET A 85 -15.23 4.30 0.04
CA MET A 85 -15.06 4.11 -1.41
C MET A 85 -14.33 5.29 -2.04
N GLY A 86 -13.55 5.03 -3.08
CA GLY A 86 -12.80 6.03 -3.83
C GLY A 86 -11.41 5.53 -4.22
N GLY A 87 -10.52 6.46 -4.55
CA GLY A 87 -9.15 6.18 -4.94
C GLY A 87 -8.63 7.25 -5.89
N GLY A 88 -7.35 7.59 -5.78
CA GLY A 88 -6.69 8.58 -6.63
C GLY A 88 -6.28 9.85 -5.90
#